data_AF-F3FY43-F1
#
_entry.id   AF-F3FY43-F1
#
_cell.length_a   1.000
_cell.length_b   1.000
_cell.length_c   1.000
_cell.angle_alpha   90.00
_cell.angle_beta   90.00
_cell.angle_gamma   90.00
#
_symmetry.space_group_name_H-M   'P 1'
#
loop_
_entity.id
_entity.type
_entity.pdbx_description
1 polymer ?
#
loop_
_entity_poly.entity_id
_entity_poly.type
_entity_poly.pdbx_seq_one_letter_code
_entity_poly.pdbx_strand_id
1 'polypeptide(L)' 'PAEERWVAMLRFHHLIDDVTSLAVISKEVEACMQGQEHHLPASVPYRNYVAQARLG' A
#
# COMPACT_ATOMS: atom_id res chain seq x y z
N PRO A 1 28.31 -15.83 5.83
CA PRO A 1 27.22 -16.07 4.85
C PRO A 1 26.75 -14.72 4.30
N ALA A 2 26.76 -14.53 2.99
CA ALA A 2 26.18 -13.34 2.38
C ALA A 2 24.69 -13.31 2.77
N GLU A 3 24.29 -12.30 3.54
CA GLU A 3 22.92 -12.11 3.99
C GLU A 3 21.97 -12.15 2.79
N GLU A 4 20.88 -12.92 2.88
CA GLU A 4 19.81 -12.97 1.87
C GLU A 4 19.11 -11.60 1.80
N ARG A 5 19.73 -10.67 1.05
CA ARG A 5 19.24 -9.31 0.89
C ARG A 5 18.33 -9.24 -0.32
N TRP A 6 17.05 -8.99 -0.07
CA TRP A 6 16.08 -8.70 -1.12
C TRP A 6 16.09 -7.21 -1.47
N VAL A 7 16.06 -6.90 -2.77
CA VAL A 7 15.91 -5.53 -3.27
C VAL A 7 14.66 -5.50 -4.15
N ALA A 8 13.74 -4.60 -3.82
CA ALA A 8 12.54 -4.35 -4.62
C ALA A 8 12.63 -2.96 -5.25
N MET A 9 12.18 -2.86 -6.50
CA MET A 9 11.97 -1.58 -7.20
C MET A 9 10.49 -1.45 -7.54
N LEU A 10 9.87 -0.36 -7.08
CA LEU A 10 8.47 -0.06 -7.34
C LEU A 10 8.38 1.24 -8.18
N ARG A 11 7.49 1.24 -9.17
CA ARG A 11 7.19 2.42 -9.99
C ARG A 11 5.71 2.73 -9.82
N PHE A 12 5.42 3.95 -9.34
CA PHE A 12 4.07 4.46 -9.20
C PHE A 12 3.85 5.62 -10.17
N HIS A 13 2.59 5.87 -10.49
CA HIS A 13 2.20 6.97 -11.35
C HIS A 13 1.35 7.94 -10.54
N HIS A 14 1.82 9.18 -10.37
CA HIS A 14 1.21 10.21 -9.51
C HIS A 14 -0.28 10.53 -9.78
N LEU A 15 -0.86 10.01 -10.86
CA LEU A 15 -2.30 10.11 -11.11
C LEU A 15 -3.12 9.18 -10.21
N ILE A 16 -2.55 8.05 -9.78
CA ILE A 16 -3.27 6.99 -9.06
C ILE A 16 -2.87 6.89 -7.59
N ASP A 17 -1.81 7.58 -7.18
CA ASP A 17 -1.29 7.60 -5.83
C ASP A 17 -0.91 9.02 -5.38
N ASP A 18 -0.81 9.16 -4.08
CA ASP A 18 -0.29 10.35 -3.42
C ASP A 18 0.68 9.93 -2.29
N VAL A 19 1.28 10.92 -1.63
CA VAL A 19 2.22 10.69 -0.52
C VAL A 19 1.58 9.86 0.60
N THR A 20 0.28 10.02 0.83
CA THR A 20 -0.46 9.28 1.86
C THR A 20 -0.55 7.81 1.48
N SER A 21 -0.91 7.52 0.23
CA SER A 21 -1.01 6.18 -0.33
C SER A 21 0.32 5.44 -0.28
N LEU A 22 1.43 6.13 -0.60
CA LEU A 22 2.77 5.56 -0.50
C LEU A 22 3.17 5.19 0.94
N ALA A 23 2.78 6.01 1.93
CA ALA A 23 3.03 5.69 3.33
C ALA A 23 2.24 4.46 3.80
N VAL A 24 1.02 4.26 3.30
CA VAL A 24 0.22 3.04 3.56
C VAL A 24 0.87 1.83 2.92
N ILE A 25 1.20 1.90 1.62
CA ILE A 25 1.84 0.81 0.89
C ILE A 25 3.14 0.37 1.56
N SER A 26 3.98 1.33 1.99
CA SER A 26 5.23 1.01 2.68
C SER A 26 5.01 0.20 3.97
N LYS A 27 3.97 0.54 4.75
CA LYS A 27 3.64 -0.18 5.99
C LYS A 27 3.08 -1.57 5.72
N GLU A 28 2.22 -1.71 4.70
CA GLU A 28 1.68 -3.01 4.31
C GLU A 28 2.78 -3.95 3.80
N VAL A 29 3.69 -3.44 2.97
CA VAL A 29 4.87 -4.20 2.51
C VAL A 29 5.72 -4.65 3.69
N GLU A 30 6.00 -3.76 4.65
CA GLU A 30 6.75 -4.11 5.87
C GLU A 30 6.05 -5.20 6.69
N ALA A 31 4.73 -5.07 6.90
CA ALA A 31 3.94 -6.08 7.61
C ALA A 31 3.99 -7.44 6.91
N CYS A 32 3.86 -7.47 5.58
CA CYS A 32 4.00 -8.70 4.80
C CYS A 32 5.39 -9.32 4.93
N MET A 33 6.46 -8.51 4.91
CA MET A 33 7.83 -9.01 5.10
C MET A 33 8.07 -9.57 6.50
N GLN A 34 7.30 -9.13 7.50
CA GLN A 34 7.36 -9.60 8.89
C GLN A 34 6.39 -10.76 9.18
N GLY A 35 5.61 -11.22 8.20
CA GLY A 35 4.56 -12.23 8.40
C GLY A 35 3.38 -11.73 9.26
N GLN A 36 3.16 -10.42 9.30
CA GLN A 36 2.16 -9.72 10.11
C GLN A 36 0.98 -9.22 9.26
N GLU A 37 0.84 -9.66 8.01
CA GLU A 37 -0.22 -9.24 7.09
C GLU A 37 -1.64 -9.50 7.63
N HIS A 38 -1.79 -10.49 8.52
CA HIS A 38 -3.04 -10.81 9.20
C HIS A 38 -3.52 -9.71 10.18
N HIS A 39 -2.64 -8.80 10.59
CA HIS A 39 -2.99 -7.62 11.39
C HIS A 39 -3.45 -6.43 10.52
N LEU A 40 -3.31 -6.51 9.20
CA LEU A 40 -3.72 -5.42 8.31
C LEU A 40 -5.25 -5.35 8.21
N PRO A 41 -5.82 -4.14 8.16
CA PRO A 41 -7.25 -3.98 7.93
C PRO A 41 -7.62 -4.48 6.52
N ALA A 42 -8.89 -4.83 6.33
CA ALA A 42 -9.41 -5.14 5.01
C ALA A 42 -9.26 -3.91 4.08
N SER A 43 -8.76 -4.14 2.86
CA SER A 43 -8.61 -3.08 1.87
C SER A 43 -9.98 -2.50 1.48
N VAL A 44 -10.08 -1.16 1.54
CA VAL A 44 -11.27 -0.42 1.08
C VAL A 44 -10.99 0.14 -0.31
N PRO A 45 -11.75 -0.25 -1.35
CA PRO A 45 -11.50 0.25 -2.70
C PRO A 45 -11.71 1.76 -2.82
N TYR A 46 -10.73 2.48 -3.37
CA TYR A 46 -10.80 3.94 -3.57
C TYR A 46 -12.03 4.40 -4.38
N ARG A 47 -12.53 3.56 -5.30
CA ARG A 47 -13.77 3.84 -6.06
C ARG A 47 -14.98 4.11 -5.16
N ASN A 48 -15.02 3.58 -3.94
CA ASN A 48 -16.10 3.83 -2.99
C ASN A 48 -16.04 5.28 -2.50
N TYR A 49 -14.82 5.79 -2.22
CA TYR A 49 -14.62 7.20 -1.91
C TYR A 49 -14.99 8.09 -3.10
N VAL A 50 -14.58 7.73 -4.32
CA VAL A 50 -14.96 8.46 -5.54
C VAL A 50 -16.47 8.49 -5.72
N ALA A 51 -17.16 7.37 -5.50
CA ALA A 51 -18.62 7.31 -5.57
C ALA A 51 -19.26 8.25 -4.52
N GLN A 52 -18.79 8.21 -3.26
CA GLN A 52 -19.27 9.10 -2.20
C GLN A 52 -19.05 10.58 -2.53
N ALA A 53 -17.83 10.95 -2.94
CA ALA A 53 -17.47 12.34 -3.27
C ALA A 53 -18.26 12.88 -4.47
N ARG A 54 -18.69 12.01 -5.41
CA ARG A 54 -19.52 12.39 -6.56
C ARG A 54 -21.00 12.48 -6.23
N LEU A 55 -21.46 11.82 -5.18
CA LEU A 55 -22.87 11.81 -4.77
C LEU A 55 -23.25 12.99 -3.84
N GLY A 56 -22.26 13.68 -3.25
CA GLY A 56 -22.48 14.75 -2.27
C GLY A 56 -22.60 14.20 -0.87
#